data_AF-A0AAU3HK13-F1
#
_entry.id   AF-A0AAU3HK13-F1
#
_cell.length_a   1.000
_cell.length_b   1.000
_cell.length_c   1.000
_cell.angle_alpha   90.00
_cell.angle_beta   90.00
_cell.angle_gamma   90.00
#
_symmetry.space_group_name_H-M   'P 1'
#
loop_
_entity.id
_entity.type
_entity.pdbx_description
1 polymer ?
#
loop_
_entity_poly.entity_id
_entity_poly.type
_entity_poly.pdbx_seq_one_letter_code
_entity_poly.pdbx_strand_id
1 'polypeptide(L)'
;MTPQSRLRLGAALTAAAAALLVAGQLPALAVDDPPAPVTGNATHFDGLGSPYGGCGLPQSELDSPDFVALNVYDLPGDYTSYPVRPLPPDQANRIGLWNNGLNCGRFVRVTIGDRCTGTNDGAPGQPFCRNGSWVADGYNGATLTMVVADSCGDGNAWCRDDRNHLDLSTASLNRFARGGVPVGDLYPSHWNNRQVSWSFVPAPDYSGDLRIAFLRGAQRYWPAIAVSHLPNGIHGVEYLADGVWRAATMNSDMGQSYVLGATAAGGVDFQIRVRDVTGALVGGGRVYRFALPASCGGTCSAAYTPVSYTTSDGPTAPPTGSPSPTASPSPTASPGPTASPGPSGAGCAAAWTVTGAWAGGFQAEVTVRNTGTSAATGWRSEVAFAGGQRLVNAWNAGATQSGARVTATNASWNGALPAGGTTSWGLVVSGDNQPPTELSCTLR
;
A
#
# COMPACT_ATOMS: atom_id res chain seq x y z
N MET A 1 27.83 81.86 -14.63
CA MET A 1 27.05 80.65 -14.97
C MET A 1 27.59 79.48 -14.14
N THR A 2 26.73 78.58 -13.67
CA THR A 2 26.94 77.14 -13.31
C THR A 2 28.32 76.61 -12.81
N PRO A 3 28.34 75.59 -11.92
CA PRO A 3 27.42 75.27 -10.81
C PRO A 3 28.22 74.81 -9.54
N GLN A 4 27.59 74.02 -8.63
CA GLN A 4 28.09 73.36 -7.39
C GLN A 4 27.66 74.03 -6.05
N SER A 5 27.42 73.32 -4.93
CA SER A 5 27.31 71.85 -4.69
C SER A 5 26.71 71.47 -3.31
N ARG A 6 25.86 70.42 -3.29
CA ARG A 6 25.65 69.42 -2.19
C ARG A 6 25.17 69.99 -0.82
N LEU A 7 24.65 69.22 0.15
CA LEU A 7 24.55 67.77 0.37
C LEU A 7 23.11 67.36 0.79
N ARG A 8 22.83 66.06 0.96
CA ARG A 8 21.49 65.52 1.31
C ARG A 8 21.41 65.07 2.78
N LEU A 9 20.27 65.26 3.43
CA LEU A 9 19.86 64.42 4.57
C LEU A 9 19.35 63.07 4.03
N GLY A 10 19.67 61.98 4.72
CA GLY A 10 19.14 60.64 4.45
C GLY A 10 18.06 60.27 5.46
N ALA A 11 16.88 59.88 4.98
CA ALA A 11 15.86 59.20 5.78
C ALA A 11 15.92 57.70 5.49
N ALA A 12 15.86 56.87 6.53
CA ALA A 12 15.85 55.42 6.37
C ALA A 12 14.48 54.93 5.87
N LEU A 13 14.49 54.02 4.90
CA LEU A 13 13.31 53.29 4.43
C LEU A 13 13.56 51.80 4.56
N THR A 14 12.88 51.17 5.52
CA THR A 14 12.95 49.73 5.78
C THR A 14 12.17 48.97 4.71
N ALA A 15 12.88 48.27 3.82
CA ALA A 15 12.27 47.36 2.88
C ALA A 15 11.83 46.07 3.59
N ALA A 16 10.54 45.98 3.95
CA ALA A 16 9.94 44.76 4.47
C ALA A 16 9.76 43.73 3.33
N ALA A 17 10.71 42.80 3.20
CA ALA A 17 10.60 41.69 2.26
C ALA A 17 9.53 40.70 2.74
N ALA A 18 8.34 40.75 2.14
CA ALA A 18 7.27 39.79 2.38
C ALA A 18 7.62 38.43 1.77
N ALA A 19 8.36 37.61 2.52
CA ALA A 19 8.60 36.21 2.17
C ALA A 19 7.29 35.43 2.26
N LEU A 20 6.66 35.17 1.11
CA LEU A 20 5.62 34.16 1.04
C LEU A 20 6.27 32.80 1.34
N LEU A 21 6.03 32.28 2.53
CA LEU A 21 6.20 30.85 2.76
C LEU A 21 5.17 30.11 1.91
N VAL A 22 5.58 29.70 0.71
CA VAL A 22 4.96 28.57 0.04
C VAL A 22 5.21 27.38 0.94
N ALA A 23 4.23 27.07 1.79
CA ALA A 23 4.20 25.84 2.58
C ALA A 23 3.96 24.66 1.63
N GLY A 24 4.98 24.32 0.85
CA GLY A 24 5.04 23.04 0.17
C GLY A 24 4.87 21.96 1.23
N GLN A 25 3.92 21.05 1.00
CA GLN A 25 3.83 19.84 1.81
C GLN A 25 5.21 19.16 1.73
N LEU A 26 5.86 19.01 2.89
CA LEU A 26 7.06 18.18 2.98
C LEU A 26 6.69 16.80 2.39
N PRO A 27 7.56 16.17 1.59
CA PRO A 27 7.35 14.79 1.22
C PRO A 27 7.14 13.97 2.51
N ALA A 28 6.30 12.95 2.46
CA ALA A 28 6.14 12.02 3.58
C ALA A 28 7.54 11.56 4.03
N LEU A 29 7.80 11.56 5.34
CA LEU A 29 9.14 11.33 5.88
C LEU A 29 9.64 9.95 5.44
N ALA A 30 10.47 9.95 4.40
CA ALA A 30 11.14 8.76 3.93
C ALA A 30 12.17 8.35 4.98
N VAL A 31 11.99 7.14 5.52
CA VAL A 31 13.03 6.43 6.28
C VAL A 31 14.20 6.16 5.33
N ASP A 32 15.40 6.57 5.72
CA ASP A 32 16.63 6.28 4.97
C ASP A 32 16.87 4.77 4.82
N ASP A 33 17.47 4.37 3.69
CA ASP A 33 17.87 2.99 3.47
C ASP A 33 18.90 2.53 4.52
N PRO A 34 18.66 1.38 5.20
CA PRO A 34 19.61 0.89 6.19
C PRO A 34 20.89 0.37 5.50
N PRO A 35 22.06 0.45 6.17
CA PRO A 35 23.32 -0.07 5.64
C PRO A 35 23.21 -1.54 5.23
N ALA A 36 23.51 -1.81 3.96
CA ALA A 36 23.32 -3.12 3.35
C ALA A 36 24.57 -4.03 3.45
N PRO A 37 24.42 -5.35 3.65
CA PRO A 37 23.17 -6.07 3.89
C PRO A 37 22.68 -5.92 5.34
N VAL A 38 21.37 -5.77 5.52
CA VAL A 38 20.74 -5.92 6.83
C VAL A 38 20.58 -7.40 7.18
N THR A 39 20.48 -7.70 8.47
CA THR A 39 20.11 -9.03 8.99
C THR A 39 18.82 -8.92 9.78
N GLY A 40 17.90 -9.85 9.53
CA GLY A 40 16.62 -10.00 10.20
C GLY A 40 16.15 -11.45 10.12
N ASN A 41 14.86 -11.66 10.30
CA ASN A 41 14.23 -12.97 10.27
C ASN A 41 13.11 -13.02 9.22
N ALA A 42 12.71 -14.21 8.80
CA ALA A 42 11.70 -14.40 7.75
C ALA A 42 10.63 -15.43 8.13
N THR A 43 9.39 -15.10 7.76
CA THR A 43 8.20 -15.95 7.70
C THR A 43 7.79 -16.16 6.23
N HIS A 44 6.60 -16.69 5.98
CA HIS A 44 6.04 -16.73 4.63
C HIS A 44 4.51 -16.56 4.61
N PHE A 45 4.00 -16.05 3.47
CA PHE A 45 2.59 -15.83 3.19
C PHE A 45 2.19 -16.30 1.78
N ASP A 46 0.96 -16.80 1.62
CA ASP A 46 0.57 -17.54 0.42
C ASP A 46 0.27 -16.67 -0.82
N GLY A 47 -0.04 -15.39 -0.64
CA GLY A 47 -0.30 -14.46 -1.74
C GLY A 47 -0.73 -13.07 -1.29
N LEU A 48 -0.73 -12.13 -2.23
CA LEU A 48 -1.19 -10.76 -2.00
C LEU A 48 -2.69 -10.71 -1.62
N GLY A 49 -3.08 -9.61 -0.97
CA GLY A 49 -4.49 -9.24 -0.84
C GLY A 49 -5.22 -9.18 -2.20
N SER A 50 -6.55 -9.33 -2.17
CA SER A 50 -7.40 -9.26 -3.35
C SER A 50 -8.40 -8.10 -3.23
N PRO A 51 -8.48 -7.18 -4.20
CA PRO A 51 -7.83 -7.21 -5.52
C PRO A 51 -6.36 -6.77 -5.54
N TYR A 52 -5.81 -6.22 -4.44
CA TYR A 52 -4.43 -5.72 -4.37
C TYR A 52 -3.74 -6.18 -3.08
N GLY A 53 -2.43 -6.41 -3.17
CA GLY A 53 -1.56 -6.39 -1.99
C GLY A 53 -1.29 -4.97 -1.52
N GLY A 54 -0.57 -4.83 -0.42
CA GLY A 54 -0.23 -3.57 0.22
C GLY A 54 0.33 -2.49 -0.72
N CYS A 55 0.98 -2.84 -1.84
CA CYS A 55 1.49 -1.83 -2.79
C CYS A 55 0.43 -1.22 -3.72
N GLY A 56 -0.81 -1.74 -3.75
CA GLY A 56 -1.86 -1.27 -4.65
C GLY A 56 -1.82 -1.87 -6.07
N LEU A 57 -1.11 -2.99 -6.25
CA LEU A 57 -1.14 -3.81 -7.47
C LEU A 57 -1.82 -5.16 -7.24
N PRO A 58 -2.52 -5.72 -8.24
CA PRO A 58 -2.85 -7.15 -8.26
C PRO A 58 -1.59 -7.98 -8.50
N GLN A 59 -1.57 -9.20 -7.97
CA GLN A 59 -0.43 -10.12 -8.10
C GLN A 59 -0.10 -10.50 -9.57
N SER A 60 -1.05 -10.37 -10.49
CA SER A 60 -0.86 -10.60 -11.94
C SER A 60 -0.04 -9.50 -12.63
N GLU A 61 0.04 -8.31 -12.05
CA GLU A 61 0.66 -7.12 -12.68
C GLU A 61 2.05 -6.80 -12.13
N LEU A 62 2.55 -7.63 -11.21
CA LEU A 62 3.90 -7.53 -10.67
C LEU A 62 4.96 -7.76 -11.76
N ASP A 63 6.11 -7.13 -11.58
CA ASP A 63 7.28 -7.34 -12.44
C ASP A 63 8.04 -8.64 -12.16
N SER A 64 7.63 -9.38 -11.13
CA SER A 64 8.21 -10.66 -10.74
C SER A 64 7.16 -11.58 -10.12
N PRO A 65 7.18 -12.90 -10.43
CA PRO A 65 6.38 -13.90 -9.72
C PRO A 65 6.98 -14.26 -8.36
N ASP A 66 8.10 -13.62 -7.98
CA ASP A 66 8.76 -13.73 -6.68
C ASP A 66 8.69 -12.39 -5.93
N PHE A 67 7.97 -12.38 -4.81
CA PHE A 67 7.59 -11.16 -4.09
C PHE A 67 7.58 -11.34 -2.57
N VAL A 68 7.69 -10.21 -1.88
CA VAL A 68 7.93 -10.11 -0.42
C VAL A 68 7.09 -8.99 0.20
N ALA A 69 6.78 -9.13 1.48
CA ALA A 69 6.25 -8.07 2.32
C ALA A 69 7.32 -7.51 3.26
N LEU A 70 7.36 -6.17 3.42
CA LEU A 70 8.24 -5.49 4.39
C LEU A 70 7.46 -5.09 5.65
N ASN A 71 8.14 -5.02 6.80
CA ASN A 71 7.54 -4.58 8.06
C ASN A 71 6.99 -3.14 7.99
N VAL A 72 5.74 -2.96 8.41
CA VAL A 72 5.10 -1.63 8.53
C VAL A 72 5.65 -0.87 9.74
N TYR A 73 5.97 -1.60 10.79
CA TYR A 73 6.21 -1.05 12.12
C TYR A 73 7.63 -1.36 12.63
N ASP A 74 8.17 -0.43 13.39
CA ASP A 74 9.34 -0.60 14.25
C ASP A 74 8.88 -0.33 15.69
N LEU A 75 8.37 -1.37 16.36
CA LEU A 75 7.67 -1.30 17.65
C LEU A 75 8.16 -2.37 18.66
N PRO A 76 9.47 -2.63 18.81
CA PRO A 76 9.98 -3.69 19.68
C PRO A 76 9.50 -3.54 21.12
N GLY A 77 8.69 -4.49 21.59
CA GLY A 77 8.14 -4.49 22.95
C GLY A 77 6.82 -3.72 23.14
N ASP A 78 6.35 -2.97 22.14
CA ASP A 78 5.06 -2.27 22.16
C ASP A 78 4.03 -3.06 21.34
N TYR A 79 3.21 -3.85 22.03
CA TYR A 79 2.15 -4.68 21.43
C TYR A 79 0.74 -4.13 21.67
N THR A 80 0.59 -3.11 22.53
CA THR A 80 -0.70 -2.51 22.89
C THR A 80 -1.08 -1.35 21.99
N SER A 81 -0.11 -0.68 21.37
CA SER A 81 -0.38 0.23 20.25
C SER A 81 -0.73 -0.56 18.98
N TYR A 82 -1.53 0.05 18.12
CA TYR A 82 -1.57 -0.28 16.69
C TYR A 82 -1.79 1.03 15.92
N PRO A 83 -0.70 1.68 15.44
CA PRO A 83 -0.79 2.98 14.79
C PRO A 83 -1.68 2.95 13.54
N VAL A 84 -2.38 4.05 13.26
CA VAL A 84 -3.10 4.20 11.99
C VAL A 84 -2.09 4.38 10.86
N ARG A 85 -2.32 3.70 9.73
CA ARG A 85 -1.54 3.84 8.49
C ARG A 85 -2.19 4.89 7.57
N PRO A 86 -1.44 5.72 6.83
CA PRO A 86 0.01 5.91 6.92
C PRO A 86 0.42 6.49 8.28
N LEU A 87 1.58 6.09 8.82
CA LEU A 87 2.08 6.64 10.08
C LEU A 87 2.44 8.13 9.91
N PRO A 88 1.98 9.03 10.79
CA PRO A 88 2.21 10.46 10.66
C PRO A 88 3.65 10.86 11.03
N PRO A 89 4.13 12.06 10.60
CA PRO A 89 5.54 12.47 10.77
C PRO A 89 6.06 12.54 12.21
N ASP A 90 5.18 12.75 13.19
CA ASP A 90 5.51 12.72 14.63
C ASP A 90 5.82 11.31 15.15
N GLN A 91 5.54 10.27 14.36
CA GLN A 91 5.80 8.86 14.66
C GLN A 91 6.89 8.27 13.76
N ALA A 92 7.75 9.09 13.16
CA ALA A 92 8.81 8.67 12.23
C ALA A 92 9.74 7.57 12.80
N ASN A 93 9.97 7.56 14.12
CA ASN A 93 10.77 6.54 14.81
C ASN A 93 10.07 5.18 14.97
N ARG A 94 8.82 5.05 14.52
CA ARG A 94 7.99 3.82 14.57
C ARG A 94 7.74 3.23 13.18
N ILE A 95 8.26 3.87 12.13
CA ILE A 95 8.06 3.47 10.72
C ILE A 95 9.05 2.35 10.36
N GLY A 96 8.51 1.20 9.97
CA GLY A 96 9.28 0.06 9.46
C GLY A 96 9.77 0.24 8.02
N LEU A 97 10.49 -0.74 7.47
CA LEU A 97 11.09 -0.63 6.14
C LEU A 97 10.08 -0.71 4.98
N TRP A 98 8.80 -0.96 5.25
CA TRP A 98 7.70 -0.60 4.34
C TRP A 98 7.66 0.89 3.98
N ASN A 99 8.10 1.75 4.92
CA ASN A 99 8.27 3.18 4.74
C ASN A 99 6.98 3.91 4.26
N ASN A 100 5.82 3.59 4.86
CA ASN A 100 4.51 4.09 4.40
C ASN A 100 4.27 3.88 2.89
N GLY A 101 4.68 2.73 2.35
CA GLY A 101 4.56 2.38 0.93
C GLY A 101 5.70 2.88 0.05
N LEU A 102 6.56 3.79 0.54
CA LEU A 102 7.64 4.38 -0.26
C LEU A 102 8.69 3.36 -0.76
N ASN A 103 8.73 2.15 -0.20
CA ASN A 103 9.60 1.06 -0.68
C ASN A 103 8.92 0.07 -1.64
N CYS A 104 7.71 0.36 -2.12
CA CYS A 104 7.01 -0.46 -3.11
C CYS A 104 7.65 -0.49 -4.49
N GLY A 105 7.52 -1.64 -5.16
CA GLY A 105 8.08 -1.86 -6.51
C GLY A 105 9.61 -1.84 -6.55
N ARG A 106 10.28 -1.69 -5.39
CA ARG A 106 11.71 -1.94 -5.23
C ARG A 106 11.94 -3.45 -5.23
N PHE A 107 13.14 -3.86 -5.60
CA PHE A 107 13.57 -5.25 -5.45
C PHE A 107 14.49 -5.40 -4.25
N VAL A 108 14.41 -6.53 -3.56
CA VAL A 108 15.37 -6.95 -2.54
C VAL A 108 16.04 -8.25 -2.97
N ARG A 109 17.34 -8.37 -2.73
CA ARG A 109 18.06 -9.63 -2.81
C ARG A 109 18.11 -10.26 -1.44
N VAL A 110 17.40 -11.36 -1.26
CA VAL A 110 17.30 -12.11 0.00
C VAL A 110 18.30 -13.27 -0.01
N THR A 111 18.96 -13.52 1.11
CA THR A 111 19.87 -14.64 1.35
C THR A 111 19.40 -15.43 2.57
N ILE A 112 19.17 -16.73 2.40
CA ILE A 112 18.76 -17.63 3.48
C ILE A 112 19.89 -17.81 4.50
N GLY A 113 19.57 -17.71 5.79
CA GLY A 113 20.44 -18.07 6.91
C GLY A 113 19.96 -19.31 7.67
N ASP A 114 20.41 -19.42 8.91
CA ASP A 114 20.06 -20.50 9.84
C ASP A 114 18.54 -20.60 10.05
N ARG A 115 18.06 -21.84 10.23
CA ARG A 115 16.67 -22.08 10.64
C ARG A 115 16.55 -22.17 12.16
N CYS A 116 15.37 -21.84 12.68
CA CYS A 116 15.03 -22.15 14.04
C CYS A 116 14.80 -23.67 14.24
N THR A 117 15.08 -24.19 15.43
CA THR A 117 14.68 -25.54 15.88
C THR A 117 13.55 -25.56 16.90
N GLY A 118 13.21 -24.40 17.48
CA GLY A 118 12.15 -24.24 18.47
C GLY A 118 10.80 -23.79 17.88
N THR A 119 9.94 -23.30 18.76
CA THR A 119 8.66 -22.69 18.40
C THR A 119 8.87 -21.27 17.89
N ASN A 120 8.15 -20.90 16.85
CA ASN A 120 7.92 -19.51 16.50
C ASN A 120 6.44 -19.27 16.16
N ASP A 121 5.76 -18.52 17.01
CA ASP A 121 4.30 -18.29 16.97
C ASP A 121 3.93 -16.80 17.09
N GLY A 122 4.91 -15.90 16.92
CA GLY A 122 4.68 -14.46 16.94
C GLY A 122 4.25 -13.92 18.31
N ALA A 123 4.52 -14.68 19.38
CA ALA A 123 4.11 -14.37 20.73
C ALA A 123 4.77 -13.07 21.26
N PRO A 124 4.00 -12.08 21.76
CA PRO A 124 4.53 -10.84 22.32
C PRO A 124 5.66 -11.03 23.33
N GLY A 125 6.76 -10.30 23.13
CA GLY A 125 7.91 -10.28 24.05
C GLY A 125 8.76 -11.54 24.04
N GLN A 126 8.60 -12.41 23.05
CA GLN A 126 9.35 -13.66 22.93
C GLN A 126 10.43 -13.59 21.83
N PRO A 127 11.57 -14.28 22.01
CA PRO A 127 12.54 -14.46 20.93
C PRO A 127 11.92 -15.17 19.73
N PHE A 128 12.25 -14.71 18.52
CA PHE A 128 11.79 -15.29 17.25
C PHE A 128 12.13 -16.79 17.09
N CYS A 129 13.11 -17.31 17.85
CA CYS A 129 13.32 -18.75 18.01
C CYS A 129 13.19 -19.14 19.49
N ARG A 130 11.95 -19.34 19.95
CA ARG A 130 11.63 -19.64 21.36
C ARG A 130 11.81 -21.13 21.64
N ASN A 131 12.39 -21.45 22.80
CA ASN A 131 12.62 -22.83 23.26
C ASN A 131 13.43 -23.69 22.27
N GLY A 132 14.35 -23.09 21.51
CA GLY A 132 15.19 -23.77 20.54
C GLY A 132 16.51 -23.06 20.30
N SER A 133 17.08 -23.22 19.11
CA SER A 133 18.33 -22.59 18.70
C SER A 133 18.35 -22.36 17.18
N TRP A 134 19.21 -21.45 16.75
CA TRP A 134 19.58 -21.28 15.35
C TRP A 134 20.54 -22.39 14.92
N VAL A 135 20.27 -23.02 13.77
CA VAL A 135 21.08 -24.10 13.22
C VAL A 135 21.19 -23.95 11.70
N ALA A 136 22.43 -23.91 11.20
CA ALA A 136 22.77 -23.90 9.79
C ALA A 136 22.42 -25.23 9.09
N ASP A 137 22.04 -25.17 7.81
CA ASP A 137 21.65 -26.35 7.04
C ASP A 137 21.92 -26.25 5.51
N GLY A 138 21.27 -27.13 4.75
CA GLY A 138 21.38 -27.25 3.30
C GLY A 138 20.98 -26.00 2.50
N TYR A 139 20.37 -24.97 3.12
CA TYR A 139 19.82 -23.82 2.42
C TYR A 139 20.58 -22.50 2.67
N ASN A 140 21.42 -22.41 3.73
CA ASN A 140 22.24 -21.23 4.03
C ASN A 140 22.98 -20.69 2.79
N GLY A 141 22.91 -19.38 2.52
CA GLY A 141 23.56 -18.76 1.37
C GLY A 141 22.88 -19.02 0.01
N ALA A 142 21.73 -19.70 -0.03
CA ALA A 142 20.84 -19.65 -1.19
C ALA A 142 20.24 -18.23 -1.31
N THR A 143 20.14 -17.70 -2.53
CA THR A 143 19.64 -16.34 -2.77
C THR A 143 18.46 -16.30 -3.73
N LEU A 144 17.59 -15.31 -3.57
CA LEU A 144 16.52 -14.96 -4.51
C LEU A 144 16.40 -13.44 -4.60
N THR A 145 15.92 -12.93 -5.73
CA THR A 145 15.63 -11.50 -5.91
C THR A 145 14.12 -11.33 -6.05
N MET A 146 13.53 -10.50 -5.21
CA MET A 146 12.09 -10.49 -4.94
C MET A 146 11.56 -9.05 -4.96
N VAL A 147 10.38 -8.82 -5.54
CA VAL A 147 9.76 -7.48 -5.58
C VAL A 147 8.98 -7.20 -4.29
N VAL A 148 9.13 -5.98 -3.76
CA VAL A 148 8.32 -5.50 -2.63
C VAL A 148 6.91 -5.20 -3.14
N ALA A 149 5.94 -5.99 -2.71
CA ALA A 149 4.56 -5.98 -3.20
C ALA A 149 3.49 -5.88 -2.10
N ASP A 150 3.84 -6.25 -0.85
CA ASP A 150 2.90 -6.22 0.28
C ASP A 150 3.54 -5.67 1.56
N SER A 151 2.71 -5.50 2.59
CA SER A 151 3.07 -4.90 3.87
C SER A 151 2.84 -5.87 5.01
N CYS A 152 3.92 -6.32 5.66
CA CYS A 152 3.86 -7.08 6.91
C CYS A 152 3.44 -6.11 8.01
N GLY A 153 2.13 -5.98 8.21
CA GLY A 153 1.52 -5.06 9.17
C GLY A 153 0.87 -5.75 10.37
N ASP A 154 1.07 -7.06 10.52
CA ASP A 154 0.30 -7.86 11.47
C ASP A 154 0.55 -7.46 12.93
N GLY A 155 -0.45 -7.71 13.77
CA GLY A 155 -0.39 -7.52 15.22
C GLY A 155 0.50 -8.52 15.97
N ASN A 156 1.08 -9.51 15.27
CA ASN A 156 2.04 -10.47 15.81
C ASN A 156 3.44 -9.83 15.99
N ALA A 157 4.33 -10.48 16.75
CA ALA A 157 5.68 -9.98 17.01
C ALA A 157 6.57 -9.83 15.76
N TRP A 158 6.35 -10.64 14.71
CA TRP A 158 7.26 -10.73 13.55
C TRP A 158 7.34 -9.42 12.77
N CYS A 159 6.18 -8.88 12.37
CA CYS A 159 6.08 -7.62 11.64
C CYS A 159 6.43 -6.35 12.45
N ARG A 160 6.86 -6.49 13.72
CA ARG A 160 6.88 -5.40 14.72
C ARG A 160 8.18 -5.28 15.51
N ASP A 161 8.73 -6.39 15.99
CA ASP A 161 9.91 -6.41 16.86
C ASP A 161 11.23 -6.44 16.05
N ASP A 162 11.17 -6.91 14.80
CA ASP A 162 12.32 -6.99 13.90
C ASP A 162 12.14 -6.01 12.73
N ARG A 163 12.85 -4.87 12.82
CA ARG A 163 12.87 -3.82 11.79
C ARG A 163 13.28 -4.34 10.41
N ASN A 164 14.02 -5.46 10.34
CA ASN A 164 14.55 -6.04 9.10
C ASN A 164 13.76 -7.29 8.67
N HIS A 165 12.58 -7.52 9.25
CA HIS A 165 11.76 -8.70 8.96
C HIS A 165 11.21 -8.71 7.52
N LEU A 166 11.21 -9.89 6.91
CA LEU A 166 10.63 -10.16 5.60
C LEU A 166 9.57 -11.26 5.68
N ASP A 167 8.38 -11.01 5.12
CA ASP A 167 7.41 -12.08 4.88
C ASP A 167 7.50 -12.51 3.42
N LEU A 168 8.00 -13.73 3.16
CA LEU A 168 8.31 -14.20 1.81
C LEU A 168 7.08 -14.86 1.16
N SER A 169 6.85 -14.69 -0.14
CA SER A 169 5.79 -15.49 -0.79
C SER A 169 6.08 -17.00 -0.66
N THR A 170 5.13 -17.80 -0.18
CA THR A 170 5.25 -19.27 -0.08
C THR A 170 5.64 -19.89 -1.44
N ALA A 171 5.09 -19.35 -2.52
CA ALA A 171 5.36 -19.79 -3.89
C ALA A 171 6.80 -19.53 -4.37
N SER A 172 7.56 -18.68 -3.67
CA SER A 172 8.96 -18.32 -3.97
C SER A 172 9.99 -19.20 -3.29
N LEU A 173 9.63 -19.85 -2.17
CA LEU A 173 10.61 -20.50 -1.28
C LEU A 173 11.47 -21.55 -2.01
N ASN A 174 10.87 -22.36 -2.89
CA ASN A 174 11.60 -23.39 -3.64
C ASN A 174 12.43 -22.85 -4.83
N ARG A 175 12.33 -21.55 -5.14
CA ARG A 175 13.08 -20.88 -6.22
C ARG A 175 14.39 -20.25 -5.75
N PHE A 176 14.61 -20.14 -4.43
CA PHE A 176 15.91 -19.75 -3.88
C PHE A 176 17.02 -20.63 -4.45
N ALA A 177 18.12 -20.02 -4.89
CA ALA A 177 19.19 -20.71 -5.61
C ALA A 177 20.54 -20.55 -4.93
N ARG A 178 21.26 -21.66 -4.71
CA ARG A 178 22.66 -21.68 -4.25
C ARG A 178 23.55 -22.00 -5.44
N GLY A 179 24.51 -21.11 -5.75
CA GLY A 179 25.39 -21.28 -6.92
C GLY A 179 24.66 -21.28 -8.28
N GLY A 180 23.46 -20.69 -8.35
CA GLY A 180 22.61 -20.70 -9.55
C GLY A 180 21.69 -21.92 -9.69
N VAL A 181 21.80 -22.93 -8.82
CA VAL A 181 20.90 -24.09 -8.79
C VAL A 181 19.77 -23.86 -7.77
N PRO A 182 18.49 -23.91 -8.17
CA PRO A 182 17.36 -23.85 -7.23
C PRO A 182 17.41 -24.97 -6.19
N VAL A 183 17.08 -24.66 -4.94
CA VAL A 183 17.07 -25.64 -3.85
C VAL A 183 15.89 -26.61 -3.94
N GLY A 184 14.75 -26.17 -4.49
CA GLY A 184 13.65 -27.05 -4.91
C GLY A 184 12.75 -27.62 -3.80
N ASP A 185 13.27 -27.91 -2.61
CA ASP A 185 12.56 -28.61 -1.52
C ASP A 185 12.49 -27.86 -0.18
N LEU A 186 12.91 -26.58 -0.16
CA LEU A 186 12.90 -25.73 1.05
C LEU A 186 11.51 -25.64 1.71
N TYR A 187 10.41 -25.73 0.95
CA TYR A 187 9.04 -25.76 1.43
C TYR A 187 8.25 -26.93 0.80
N PRO A 188 7.37 -27.64 1.55
CA PRO A 188 7.03 -27.42 2.95
C PRO A 188 7.98 -28.11 3.95
N SER A 189 8.67 -29.17 3.53
CA SER A 189 9.32 -30.12 4.45
C SER A 189 10.54 -29.57 5.21
N HIS A 190 11.15 -28.48 4.73
CA HIS A 190 12.39 -27.92 5.27
C HIS A 190 12.27 -26.45 5.71
N TRP A 191 11.05 -25.90 5.71
CA TRP A 191 10.80 -24.56 6.23
C TRP A 191 10.45 -24.63 7.72
N ASN A 192 11.32 -24.03 8.52
CA ASN A 192 10.93 -23.39 9.77
C ASN A 192 11.48 -21.97 9.70
N ASN A 193 10.83 -21.01 10.35
CA ASN A 193 11.13 -19.58 10.20
C ASN A 193 12.63 -19.31 10.42
N ARG A 194 13.23 -18.52 9.52
CA ARG A 194 14.69 -18.45 9.32
C ARG A 194 15.27 -17.09 9.65
N GLN A 195 16.57 -17.05 9.94
CA GLN A 195 17.35 -15.83 9.73
C GLN A 195 17.49 -15.57 8.23
N VAL A 196 17.54 -14.30 7.85
CA VAL A 196 17.86 -13.84 6.49
C VAL A 196 18.79 -12.64 6.54
N SER A 197 19.61 -12.49 5.50
CA SER A 197 20.29 -11.22 5.21
C SER A 197 19.87 -10.72 3.84
N TRP A 198 19.63 -9.41 3.72
CA TRP A 198 19.07 -8.85 2.50
C TRP A 198 19.51 -7.42 2.22
N SER A 199 19.25 -6.95 1.00
CA SER A 199 19.60 -5.61 0.53
C SER A 199 18.62 -5.17 -0.55
N PHE A 200 18.26 -3.89 -0.61
CA PHE A 200 17.64 -3.34 -1.81
C PHE A 200 18.60 -3.45 -3.01
N VAL A 201 18.05 -3.77 -4.17
CA VAL A 201 18.77 -3.90 -5.45
C VAL A 201 17.92 -3.31 -6.58
N PRO A 202 18.54 -2.92 -7.71
CA PRO A 202 17.80 -2.59 -8.93
C PRO A 202 16.96 -3.77 -9.42
N ALA A 203 15.89 -3.48 -10.15
CA ALA A 203 15.07 -4.48 -10.82
C ALA A 203 15.92 -5.34 -11.79
N PRO A 204 15.91 -6.67 -11.67
CA PRO A 204 16.64 -7.54 -12.58
C PRO A 204 16.07 -7.44 -13.99
N ASP A 205 16.95 -7.47 -14.99
CA ASP A 205 16.62 -7.49 -16.42
C ASP A 205 15.64 -6.39 -16.89
N TYR A 206 15.65 -5.23 -16.19
CA TYR A 206 14.75 -4.11 -16.46
C TYR A 206 14.88 -3.56 -17.89
N SER A 207 13.78 -3.60 -18.64
CA SER A 207 13.71 -3.07 -20.00
C SER A 207 12.28 -2.67 -20.38
N GLY A 208 12.10 -1.46 -20.92
CA GLY A 208 10.79 -0.92 -21.31
C GLY A 208 10.63 0.53 -20.86
N ASP A 209 9.39 0.90 -20.57
CA ASP A 209 8.98 2.15 -19.92
C ASP A 209 7.86 1.80 -18.91
N LEU A 210 7.57 2.70 -17.97
CA LEU A 210 6.68 2.40 -16.84
C LEU A 210 5.26 2.01 -17.26
N ARG A 211 4.56 1.25 -16.41
CA ARG A 211 3.15 0.88 -16.62
C ARG A 211 2.24 1.83 -15.85
N ILE A 212 1.16 2.27 -16.51
CA ILE A 212 0.10 3.08 -15.90
C ILE A 212 -1.22 2.34 -16.10
N ALA A 213 -2.06 2.30 -15.06
CA ALA A 213 -3.42 1.79 -15.13
C ALA A 213 -4.36 2.55 -14.20
N PHE A 214 -5.66 2.54 -14.49
CA PHE A 214 -6.69 2.92 -13.52
C PHE A 214 -7.12 1.71 -12.69
N LEU A 215 -7.28 1.90 -11.38
CA LEU A 215 -7.70 0.86 -10.45
C LEU A 215 -9.22 0.70 -10.38
N ARG A 216 -9.71 -0.41 -9.80
CA ARG A 216 -11.14 -0.61 -9.53
C ARG A 216 -11.70 0.55 -8.71
N GLY A 217 -12.85 1.08 -9.14
CA GLY A 217 -13.52 2.23 -8.53
C GLY A 217 -13.05 3.58 -9.06
N ALA A 218 -11.97 3.62 -9.84
CA ALA A 218 -11.43 4.86 -10.39
C ALA A 218 -12.39 5.49 -11.39
N GLN A 219 -12.54 6.81 -11.30
CA GLN A 219 -13.55 7.59 -12.00
C GLN A 219 -13.10 9.06 -12.10
N ARG A 220 -13.82 9.88 -12.87
CA ARG A 220 -13.50 11.32 -13.08
C ARG A 220 -13.12 12.08 -11.80
N TYR A 221 -13.86 11.86 -10.71
CA TYR A 221 -13.69 12.60 -9.44
C TYR A 221 -12.88 11.83 -8.38
N TRP A 222 -12.43 10.61 -8.69
CA TRP A 222 -11.48 9.84 -7.89
C TRP A 222 -10.60 9.03 -8.84
N PRO A 223 -9.64 9.66 -9.54
CA PRO A 223 -8.79 9.01 -10.53
C PRO A 223 -7.62 8.31 -9.83
N ALA A 224 -7.91 7.22 -9.12
CA ALA A 224 -6.90 6.35 -8.54
C ALA A 224 -6.21 5.54 -9.65
N ILE A 225 -4.94 5.83 -9.88
CA ILE A 225 -4.08 5.07 -10.79
C ILE A 225 -3.15 4.13 -10.02
N ALA A 226 -2.52 3.21 -10.75
CA ALA A 226 -1.29 2.53 -10.36
C ALA A 226 -0.13 2.95 -11.29
N VAL A 227 1.08 3.02 -10.76
CA VAL A 227 2.33 3.24 -11.50
C VAL A 227 3.36 2.17 -11.11
N SER A 228 3.78 1.33 -12.07
CA SER A 228 4.71 0.22 -11.84
C SER A 228 5.75 0.10 -12.96
N HIS A 229 6.61 -0.91 -12.92
CA HIS A 229 7.72 -1.10 -13.86
C HIS A 229 8.74 0.05 -13.85
N LEU A 230 9.40 0.26 -12.69
CA LEU A 230 10.51 1.19 -12.49
C LEU A 230 11.82 0.45 -12.14
N PRO A 231 13.00 1.00 -12.48
CA PRO A 231 14.27 0.32 -12.23
C PRO A 231 14.65 0.20 -10.75
N ASN A 232 14.16 1.10 -9.88
CA ASN A 232 14.50 1.17 -8.45
C ASN A 232 13.27 1.45 -7.56
N GLY A 233 12.06 1.11 -8.00
CA GLY A 233 10.81 1.48 -7.31
C GLY A 233 10.43 2.97 -7.42
N ILE A 234 9.40 3.38 -6.68
CA ILE A 234 8.70 4.68 -6.81
C ILE A 234 8.54 5.39 -5.46
N HIS A 235 8.78 6.69 -5.43
CA HIS A 235 8.68 7.55 -4.23
C HIS A 235 7.57 8.61 -4.36
N GLY A 236 7.03 8.83 -5.56
CA GLY A 236 5.92 9.76 -5.75
C GLY A 236 5.52 9.96 -7.20
N VAL A 237 4.32 10.51 -7.38
CA VAL A 237 3.80 11.00 -8.66
C VAL A 237 3.48 12.47 -8.52
N GLU A 238 3.78 13.26 -9.56
CA GLU A 238 3.27 14.62 -9.73
C GLU A 238 2.24 14.61 -10.85
N TYR A 239 1.11 15.30 -10.66
CA TYR A 239 0.14 15.55 -11.73
C TYR A 239 0.11 17.02 -12.11
N LEU A 240 -0.18 17.31 -13.38
CA LEU A 240 -0.49 18.66 -13.84
C LEU A 240 -1.97 18.93 -13.61
N ALA A 241 -2.32 20.06 -13.00
CA ALA A 241 -3.70 20.56 -12.95
C ALA A 241 -3.72 22.09 -13.02
N ASP A 242 -4.51 22.61 -13.95
CA ASP A 242 -4.67 24.05 -14.23
C ASP A 242 -3.33 24.76 -14.49
N GLY A 243 -2.43 24.07 -15.20
CA GLY A 243 -1.08 24.55 -15.55
C GLY A 243 -0.02 24.40 -14.46
N VAL A 244 -0.38 23.91 -13.27
CA VAL A 244 0.53 23.77 -12.11
C VAL A 244 0.79 22.30 -11.79
N TRP A 245 2.07 21.93 -11.59
CA TRP A 245 2.48 20.61 -11.11
C TRP A 245 2.21 20.47 -9.61
N ARG A 246 1.61 19.35 -9.19
CA ARG A 246 1.14 19.11 -7.82
C ARG A 246 1.52 17.70 -7.35
N ALA A 247 1.84 17.57 -6.07
CA ALA A 247 1.91 16.30 -5.34
C ALA A 247 0.65 15.44 -5.58
N ALA A 248 0.76 14.25 -6.18
CA ALA A 248 -0.30 13.26 -6.11
C ALA A 248 -0.34 12.63 -4.71
N THR A 249 -1.53 12.50 -4.14
CA THR A 249 -1.68 11.82 -2.84
C THR A 249 -1.61 10.31 -3.07
N MET A 250 -0.77 9.61 -2.31
CA MET A 250 -0.78 8.15 -2.28
C MET A 250 -2.15 7.65 -1.76
N ASN A 251 -2.63 6.53 -2.29
CA ASN A 251 -3.93 5.98 -1.91
C ASN A 251 -3.78 5.18 -0.61
N SER A 252 -4.06 5.81 0.54
CA SER A 252 -3.48 5.40 1.83
C SER A 252 -1.94 5.38 1.72
N ASP A 253 -1.31 4.30 2.16
CA ASP A 253 0.10 3.96 2.03
C ASP A 253 0.33 2.86 0.97
N MET A 254 -0.56 2.75 -0.02
CA MET A 254 -0.37 1.84 -1.15
C MET A 254 0.64 2.44 -2.14
N GLY A 255 1.91 2.08 -1.97
CA GLY A 255 3.07 2.74 -2.58
C GLY A 255 3.08 2.94 -4.09
N GLN A 256 2.33 2.13 -4.85
CA GLN A 256 2.23 2.27 -6.32
C GLN A 256 0.92 2.91 -6.75
N SER A 257 -0.02 3.15 -5.83
CA SER A 257 -1.32 3.76 -6.13
C SER A 257 -1.38 5.23 -5.73
N TYR A 258 -1.80 6.07 -6.67
CA TYR A 258 -1.84 7.52 -6.52
C TYR A 258 -3.18 8.09 -7.03
N VAL A 259 -3.73 9.04 -6.28
CA VAL A 259 -4.95 9.78 -6.64
C VAL A 259 -4.54 11.12 -7.27
N LEU A 260 -4.99 11.35 -8.50
CA LEU A 260 -4.63 12.53 -9.30
C LEU A 260 -5.68 13.64 -9.23
N GLY A 261 -5.32 14.84 -9.69
CA GLY A 261 -6.26 15.77 -10.30
C GLY A 261 -6.19 15.68 -11.83
N ALA A 262 -7.28 16.03 -12.52
CA ALA A 262 -7.30 16.12 -13.98
C ALA A 262 -6.55 17.37 -14.47
N THR A 263 -6.04 17.33 -15.71
CA THR A 263 -5.23 18.39 -16.33
C THR A 263 -5.95 19.74 -16.36
N ALA A 264 -7.26 19.70 -16.58
CA ALA A 264 -8.19 20.81 -16.41
C ALA A 264 -9.31 20.36 -15.46
N ALA A 265 -9.80 21.27 -14.62
CA ALA A 265 -10.86 20.99 -13.64
C ALA A 265 -12.06 20.21 -14.22
N GLY A 266 -12.35 19.03 -13.66
CA GLY A 266 -13.45 18.16 -14.09
C GLY A 266 -13.23 17.42 -15.42
N GLY A 267 -12.04 17.48 -16.02
CA GLY A 267 -11.66 16.73 -17.22
C GLY A 267 -11.48 15.23 -16.99
N VAL A 268 -11.03 14.52 -18.02
CA VAL A 268 -10.65 13.08 -17.95
C VAL A 268 -9.25 12.79 -18.48
N ASP A 269 -8.51 13.85 -18.81
CA ASP A 269 -7.15 13.81 -19.35
C ASP A 269 -6.15 14.15 -18.25
N PHE A 270 -5.06 13.38 -18.18
CA PHE A 270 -4.06 13.44 -17.12
C PHE A 270 -2.67 13.58 -17.73
N GLN A 271 -1.83 14.41 -17.10
CA GLN A 271 -0.40 14.45 -17.37
C GLN A 271 0.34 14.24 -16.05
N ILE A 272 1.25 13.27 -16.00
CA ILE A 272 2.06 12.98 -14.81
C ILE A 272 3.56 13.06 -15.08
N ARG A 273 4.32 13.30 -14.02
CA ARG A 273 5.75 12.97 -13.90
C ARG A 273 5.92 12.05 -12.69
N VAL A 274 6.95 11.21 -12.71
CA VAL A 274 7.17 10.21 -11.66
C VAL A 274 8.52 10.45 -10.98
N ARG A 275 8.59 10.20 -9.68
CA ARG A 275 9.81 10.27 -8.88
C ARG A 275 10.25 8.87 -8.45
N ASP A 276 11.49 8.51 -8.79
CA ASP A 276 12.12 7.29 -8.27
C ASP A 276 12.52 7.46 -6.80
N VAL A 277 12.95 6.37 -6.15
CA VAL A 277 13.32 6.32 -4.72
C VAL A 277 14.36 7.36 -4.28
N THR A 278 15.20 7.88 -5.18
CA THR A 278 16.14 8.98 -4.85
C THR A 278 15.46 10.35 -4.77
N GLY A 279 14.16 10.41 -5.06
CA GLY A 279 13.40 11.64 -5.26
C GLY A 279 13.62 12.28 -6.64
N ALA A 280 14.53 11.77 -7.47
CA ALA A 280 14.79 12.26 -8.82
C ALA A 280 13.60 12.02 -9.76
N LEU A 281 13.41 12.91 -10.73
CA LEU A 281 12.36 12.78 -11.73
C LEU A 281 12.77 11.80 -12.84
N VAL A 282 11.98 10.74 -13.02
CA VAL A 282 12.15 9.71 -14.05
C VAL A 282 12.25 10.35 -15.44
N GLY A 283 13.19 9.88 -16.26
CA GLY A 283 13.44 10.42 -17.60
C GLY A 283 13.82 11.91 -17.62
N GLY A 284 14.38 12.45 -16.53
CA GLY A 284 14.68 13.87 -16.40
C GLY A 284 13.44 14.77 -16.24
N GLY A 285 12.30 14.21 -15.84
CA GLY A 285 11.01 14.91 -15.84
C GLY A 285 10.14 14.61 -17.06
N ARG A 286 10.30 13.43 -17.68
CA ARG A 286 9.44 12.92 -18.76
C ARG A 286 7.97 13.04 -18.35
N VAL A 287 7.17 13.70 -19.19
CA VAL A 287 5.74 13.90 -18.96
C VAL A 287 4.93 12.84 -19.72
N TYR A 288 4.26 11.99 -18.96
CA TYR A 288 3.37 10.93 -19.45
C TYR A 288 1.95 11.46 -19.56
N ARG A 289 1.27 11.25 -20.70
CA ARG A 289 -0.07 11.79 -20.99
C ARG A 289 -1.05 10.68 -21.37
N PHE A 290 -2.18 10.60 -20.68
CA PHE A 290 -3.21 9.57 -20.86
C PHE A 290 -4.58 10.10 -20.45
N ALA A 291 -5.64 9.32 -20.67
CA ALA A 291 -7.01 9.67 -20.29
C ALA A 291 -7.71 8.49 -19.60
N LEU A 292 -8.78 8.76 -18.85
CA LEU A 292 -9.66 7.73 -18.28
C LEU A 292 -10.28 6.88 -19.42
N PRO A 293 -10.04 5.56 -19.47
CA PRO A 293 -10.54 4.72 -20.57
C PRO A 293 -12.05 4.74 -20.69
N ALA A 294 -12.55 4.82 -21.93
CA ALA A 294 -13.99 4.70 -22.22
C ALA A 294 -14.57 3.34 -21.77
N SER A 295 -13.74 2.30 -21.70
CA SER A 295 -14.07 0.98 -21.16
C SER A 295 -14.45 1.00 -19.67
N CYS A 296 -14.10 2.05 -18.92
CA CYS A 296 -14.56 2.22 -17.54
C CYS A 296 -16.04 2.65 -17.45
N GLY A 297 -16.67 3.14 -18.52
CA GLY A 297 -18.10 3.48 -18.53
C GLY A 297 -18.56 4.52 -17.50
N GLY A 298 -17.61 5.27 -16.91
CA GLY A 298 -17.81 6.15 -15.74
C GLY A 298 -16.94 5.76 -14.55
N THR A 299 -16.88 4.47 -14.21
CA THR A 299 -16.17 3.91 -13.04
C THR A 299 -15.53 2.56 -13.38
N CYS A 300 -14.19 2.48 -13.34
CA CYS A 300 -13.44 1.30 -13.76
C CYS A 300 -13.78 0.07 -12.87
N SER A 301 -14.16 -1.05 -13.49
CA SER A 301 -14.63 -2.26 -12.79
C SER A 301 -13.54 -3.34 -12.63
N ALA A 302 -12.62 -3.43 -13.59
CA ALA A 302 -11.43 -4.28 -13.49
C ALA A 302 -10.54 -3.84 -12.31
N ALA A 303 -9.78 -4.79 -11.74
CA ALA A 303 -8.79 -4.46 -10.71
C ALA A 303 -7.71 -3.52 -11.27
N TYR A 304 -7.30 -3.75 -12.52
CA TYR A 304 -6.27 -3.00 -13.22
C TYR A 304 -6.76 -2.75 -14.65
N THR A 305 -6.85 -1.47 -15.03
CA THR A 305 -7.31 -1.03 -16.35
C THR A 305 -6.15 -0.30 -17.04
N PRO A 306 -5.26 -1.00 -17.76
CA PRO A 306 -4.05 -0.42 -18.32
C PRO A 306 -4.38 0.68 -19.33
N VAL A 307 -3.54 1.72 -19.40
CA VAL A 307 -3.70 2.83 -20.33
C VAL A 307 -2.53 2.94 -21.30
N SER A 308 -2.83 3.27 -22.54
CA SER A 308 -1.84 3.81 -23.48
C SER A 308 -1.54 5.26 -23.11
N TYR A 309 -0.27 5.66 -23.22
CA TYR A 309 0.16 7.04 -22.96
C TYR A 309 1.09 7.56 -24.08
N THR A 310 1.29 8.87 -24.11
CA THR A 310 2.36 9.52 -24.91
C THR A 310 3.32 10.26 -23.98
N THR A 311 4.60 10.37 -24.37
CA THR A 311 5.65 10.96 -23.55
C THR A 311 6.12 12.31 -24.15
N SER A 312 6.77 13.17 -23.36
CA SER A 312 7.24 14.49 -23.81
C SER A 312 8.35 14.46 -24.86
N ASP A 313 9.04 13.35 -24.97
CA ASP A 313 10.19 13.07 -25.83
C ASP A 313 9.85 12.16 -27.01
N GLY A 314 8.60 11.71 -27.15
CA GLY A 314 8.10 11.00 -28.32
C GLY A 314 6.85 10.14 -28.06
N PRO A 315 6.39 9.37 -29.06
CA PRO A 315 5.46 8.27 -28.84
C PRO A 315 6.23 7.03 -28.36
N THR A 316 6.05 6.63 -27.09
CA THR A 316 6.49 5.30 -26.62
C THR A 316 5.57 4.22 -27.22
N ALA A 317 6.12 3.05 -27.58
CA ALA A 317 5.32 1.90 -28.02
C ALA A 317 4.44 1.35 -26.88
N PRO A 318 3.24 0.82 -27.15
CA PRO A 318 2.39 0.24 -26.11
C PRO A 318 3.09 -0.98 -25.48
N PRO A 319 2.89 -1.25 -24.17
CA PRO A 319 3.45 -2.43 -23.53
C PRO A 319 2.90 -3.69 -24.19
N THR A 320 3.79 -4.58 -24.63
CA THR A 320 3.42 -5.89 -25.18
C THR A 320 2.83 -6.75 -24.07
N GLY A 321 1.50 -6.92 -24.09
CA GLY A 321 0.79 -7.68 -23.06
C GLY A 321 1.27 -9.13 -22.97
N SER A 322 1.65 -9.56 -21.76
CA SER A 322 1.92 -10.96 -21.44
C SER A 322 0.61 -11.78 -21.56
N PRO A 323 0.63 -13.03 -22.09
CA PRO A 323 -0.59 -13.81 -22.25
C PRO A 323 -1.21 -14.19 -20.90
N SER A 324 -2.51 -13.91 -20.75
CA SER A 324 -3.28 -14.14 -19.52
C SER A 324 -3.36 -15.64 -19.16
N PRO A 325 -2.91 -16.08 -17.97
CA PRO A 325 -3.15 -17.42 -17.46
C PRO A 325 -4.58 -17.57 -16.88
N THR A 326 -5.08 -18.81 -16.86
CA THR A 326 -6.44 -19.14 -16.37
C THR A 326 -6.54 -19.05 -14.85
N ALA A 327 -7.71 -18.63 -14.33
CA ALA A 327 -7.95 -18.45 -12.90
C ALA A 327 -8.01 -19.76 -12.08
N SER A 328 -7.54 -19.68 -10.82
CA SER A 328 -7.67 -20.71 -9.77
C SER A 328 -7.75 -20.04 -8.37
N PRO A 329 -8.39 -20.61 -7.32
CA PRO A 329 -8.83 -19.82 -6.14
C PRO A 329 -8.20 -20.14 -4.76
N SER A 330 -8.17 -19.12 -3.87
CA SER A 330 -8.07 -19.14 -2.38
C SER A 330 -6.76 -19.62 -1.71
N PRO A 331 -6.49 -19.29 -0.41
CA PRO A 331 -7.16 -18.39 0.56
C PRO A 331 -6.22 -17.30 1.19
N THR A 332 -6.52 -16.75 2.39
CA THR A 332 -5.80 -15.63 3.06
C THR A 332 -5.90 -15.69 4.61
N ALA A 333 -4.99 -15.04 5.38
CA ALA A 333 -5.07 -14.83 6.85
C ALA A 333 -4.32 -13.54 7.34
N SER A 334 -4.68 -12.99 8.52
CA SER A 334 -4.07 -11.80 9.22
C SER A 334 -4.69 -11.55 10.64
N PRO A 335 -4.02 -10.83 11.57
CA PRO A 335 -4.62 -9.95 12.62
C PRO A 335 -3.85 -8.60 12.77
N GLY A 336 -4.26 -7.51 13.47
CA GLY A 336 -5.40 -7.17 14.35
C GLY A 336 -5.22 -5.74 14.98
N PRO A 337 -6.22 -5.11 15.66
CA PRO A 337 -6.39 -3.63 15.68
C PRO A 337 -6.67 -2.95 17.06
N THR A 338 -7.03 -1.65 17.09
CA THR A 338 -7.71 -0.93 18.21
C THR A 338 -8.83 0.03 17.73
N ALA A 339 -9.74 0.51 18.61
CA ALA A 339 -11.14 0.78 18.21
C ALA A 339 -11.89 1.97 18.90
N SER A 340 -13.13 2.22 18.42
CA SER A 340 -14.22 2.99 19.05
C SER A 340 -15.60 2.35 18.69
N PRO A 341 -16.71 2.57 19.44
CA PRO A 341 -17.80 1.59 19.50
C PRO A 341 -19.02 1.81 18.58
N GLY A 342 -19.68 0.70 18.20
CA GLY A 342 -21.01 0.63 17.57
C GLY A 342 -21.75 -0.69 17.91
N PRO A 343 -23.09 -0.77 17.77
CA PRO A 343 -23.90 -1.91 18.25
C PRO A 343 -23.48 -3.33 17.79
N SER A 344 -23.32 -4.22 18.78
CA SER A 344 -23.03 -5.64 18.56
C SER A 344 -24.29 -6.47 18.29
N GLY A 345 -24.34 -7.16 17.16
CA GLY A 345 -25.21 -8.34 17.00
C GLY A 345 -24.65 -9.53 17.80
N ALA A 346 -25.45 -10.59 17.98
CA ALA A 346 -25.01 -11.78 18.71
C ALA A 346 -23.75 -12.39 18.08
N GLY A 347 -22.61 -12.29 18.77
CA GLY A 347 -21.30 -12.77 18.30
C GLY A 347 -20.64 -11.91 17.21
N CYS A 348 -21.12 -10.70 16.92
CA CYS A 348 -20.54 -9.83 15.89
C CYS A 348 -20.25 -8.41 16.41
N ALA A 349 -19.07 -7.88 16.06
CA ALA A 349 -18.71 -6.48 16.30
C ALA A 349 -18.25 -5.82 14.99
N ALA A 350 -18.61 -4.54 14.79
CA ALA A 350 -18.21 -3.76 13.63
C ALA A 350 -17.59 -2.41 14.06
N ALA A 351 -16.66 -1.89 13.25
CA ALA A 351 -16.02 -0.58 13.45
C ALA A 351 -15.99 0.18 12.12
N TRP A 352 -16.00 1.52 12.19
CA TRP A 352 -16.02 2.41 11.02
C TRP A 352 -14.84 3.39 11.07
N THR A 353 -14.09 3.49 9.97
CA THR A 353 -12.93 4.36 9.82
C THR A 353 -13.03 5.14 8.52
N VAL A 354 -12.75 6.45 8.54
CA VAL A 354 -12.64 7.26 7.31
C VAL A 354 -11.18 7.23 6.86
N THR A 355 -10.93 6.72 5.65
CA THR A 355 -9.57 6.52 5.09
C THR A 355 -9.16 7.60 4.08
N GLY A 356 -10.09 8.49 3.69
CA GLY A 356 -9.79 9.68 2.91
C GLY A 356 -11.02 10.59 2.76
N ALA A 357 -10.83 11.87 2.47
CA ALA A 357 -11.93 12.82 2.25
C ALA A 357 -11.56 13.91 1.24
N TRP A 358 -12.56 14.41 0.51
CA TRP A 358 -12.43 15.48 -0.49
C TRP A 358 -13.70 16.35 -0.52
N ALA A 359 -13.70 17.39 -1.34
CA ALA A 359 -14.88 18.24 -1.50
C ALA A 359 -16.05 17.45 -2.12
N GLY A 360 -17.11 17.23 -1.33
CA GLY A 360 -18.32 16.52 -1.76
C GLY A 360 -18.27 15.00 -1.68
N GLY A 361 -17.25 14.40 -1.05
CA GLY A 361 -17.21 12.95 -0.81
C GLY A 361 -16.07 12.48 0.07
N PHE A 362 -16.12 11.21 0.44
CA PHE A 362 -15.12 10.56 1.29
C PHE A 362 -15.02 9.06 1.02
N GLN A 363 -13.93 8.48 1.49
CA GLN A 363 -13.66 7.05 1.50
C GLN A 363 -13.67 6.55 2.95
N ALA A 364 -14.33 5.42 3.18
CA ALA A 364 -14.39 4.77 4.48
C ALA A 364 -14.13 3.27 4.36
N GLU A 365 -13.83 2.66 5.51
CA GLU A 365 -13.73 1.22 5.71
C GLU A 365 -14.57 0.81 6.91
N VAL A 366 -15.22 -0.35 6.77
CA VAL A 366 -15.94 -1.03 7.85
C VAL A 366 -15.25 -2.36 8.16
N THR A 367 -14.71 -2.47 9.36
CA THR A 367 -14.20 -3.71 9.92
C THR A 367 -15.37 -4.54 10.45
N VAL A 368 -15.34 -5.86 10.23
CA VAL A 368 -16.30 -6.84 10.76
C VAL A 368 -15.53 -7.94 11.48
N ARG A 369 -15.86 -8.20 12.75
CA ARG A 369 -15.18 -9.16 13.61
C ARG A 369 -16.14 -10.16 14.24
N ASN A 370 -15.76 -11.43 14.19
CA ASN A 370 -16.42 -12.49 14.94
C ASN A 370 -15.99 -12.42 16.41
N THR A 371 -16.94 -12.14 17.30
CA THR A 371 -16.78 -12.13 18.77
C THR A 371 -17.50 -13.30 19.44
N GLY A 372 -18.06 -14.23 18.67
CA GLY A 372 -18.62 -15.49 19.13
C GLY A 372 -17.54 -16.58 19.36
N THR A 373 -18.00 -17.75 19.81
CA THR A 373 -17.14 -18.90 20.15
C THR A 373 -17.03 -19.94 19.02
N SER A 374 -17.79 -19.80 17.94
CA SER A 374 -17.76 -20.66 16.76
C SER A 374 -17.26 -19.91 15.53
N ALA A 375 -16.71 -20.62 14.55
CA ALA A 375 -16.49 -20.05 13.22
C ALA A 375 -17.83 -19.71 12.55
N ALA A 376 -17.83 -18.64 11.77
CA ALA A 376 -18.91 -18.25 10.86
C ALA A 376 -18.51 -18.53 9.41
N THR A 377 -19.51 -18.71 8.56
CA THR A 377 -19.41 -18.97 7.12
C THR A 377 -19.74 -17.75 6.26
N GLY A 378 -20.48 -16.78 6.83
CA GLY A 378 -20.76 -15.50 6.20
C GLY A 378 -21.02 -14.39 7.21
N TRP A 379 -21.10 -13.16 6.71
CA TRP A 379 -21.46 -11.99 7.51
C TRP A 379 -22.29 -10.98 6.71
N ARG A 380 -23.00 -10.15 7.46
CA ARG A 380 -23.74 -8.98 6.98
C ARG A 380 -23.41 -7.80 7.89
N SER A 381 -23.10 -6.65 7.30
CA SER A 381 -22.93 -5.38 8.00
C SER A 381 -23.99 -4.39 7.52
N GLU A 382 -24.48 -3.54 8.42
CA GLU A 382 -25.38 -2.45 8.09
C GLU A 382 -24.83 -1.14 8.63
N VAL A 383 -24.95 -0.09 7.81
CA VAL A 383 -24.49 1.27 8.09
C VAL A 383 -25.66 2.20 7.81
N ALA A 384 -26.12 2.98 8.79
CA ALA A 384 -27.04 4.08 8.55
C ALA A 384 -26.26 5.39 8.44
N PHE A 385 -26.37 6.06 7.30
CA PHE A 385 -25.80 7.40 7.10
C PHE A 385 -26.55 8.46 7.92
N ALA A 386 -25.86 9.57 8.22
CA ALA A 386 -26.39 10.67 9.04
C ALA A 386 -27.19 11.70 8.22
N GLY A 387 -26.87 11.87 6.94
CA GLY A 387 -27.48 12.86 6.06
C GLY A 387 -27.74 12.35 4.64
N GLY A 388 -27.68 13.26 3.65
CA GLY A 388 -27.93 12.97 2.23
C GLY A 388 -26.87 12.10 1.53
N GLN A 389 -26.05 11.37 2.29
CA GLN A 389 -24.88 10.63 1.83
C GLN A 389 -25.29 9.45 0.92
N ARG A 390 -24.51 9.22 -0.15
CA ARG A 390 -24.78 8.17 -1.15
C ARG A 390 -23.59 7.26 -1.37
N LEU A 391 -23.82 5.96 -1.34
CA LEU A 391 -22.86 4.94 -1.73
C LEU A 391 -22.56 5.08 -3.23
N VAL A 392 -21.30 5.38 -3.56
CA VAL A 392 -20.81 5.51 -4.95
C VAL A 392 -20.16 4.21 -5.41
N ASN A 393 -19.38 3.57 -4.54
CA ASN A 393 -18.69 2.31 -4.82
C ASN A 393 -18.43 1.53 -3.51
N ALA A 394 -18.23 0.22 -3.60
CA ALA A 394 -17.74 -0.62 -2.51
C ALA A 394 -16.81 -1.73 -3.00
N TRP A 395 -15.96 -2.25 -2.12
CA TRP A 395 -15.12 -3.43 -2.36
C TRP A 395 -15.06 -4.33 -1.14
N ASN A 396 -14.68 -5.59 -1.37
CA ASN A 396 -14.67 -6.70 -0.40
C ASN A 396 -16.06 -7.03 0.20
N ALA A 397 -17.13 -6.43 -0.34
CA ALA A 397 -18.52 -6.72 -0.02
C ALA A 397 -19.42 -6.56 -1.26
N GLY A 398 -20.55 -7.28 -1.28
CA GLY A 398 -21.71 -6.87 -2.05
C GLY A 398 -22.52 -5.86 -1.23
N ALA A 399 -22.46 -4.57 -1.59
CA ALA A 399 -23.12 -3.49 -0.87
C ALA A 399 -24.26 -2.86 -1.69
N THR A 400 -25.40 -2.59 -1.04
CA THR A 400 -26.55 -1.89 -1.63
C THR A 400 -27.09 -0.83 -0.65
N GLN A 401 -27.63 0.28 -1.15
CA GLN A 401 -28.22 1.34 -0.33
C GLN A 401 -29.74 1.42 -0.52
N SER A 402 -30.48 1.55 0.58
CA SER A 402 -31.90 1.91 0.59
C SER A 402 -32.16 3.01 1.62
N GLY A 403 -32.74 4.13 1.20
CA GLY A 403 -32.86 5.32 2.04
C GLY A 403 -31.50 5.82 2.51
N ALA A 404 -31.28 5.89 3.83
CA ALA A 404 -29.98 6.20 4.44
C ALA A 404 -29.15 4.94 4.78
N ARG A 405 -29.72 3.73 4.65
CA ARG A 405 -29.08 2.48 5.11
C ARG A 405 -28.33 1.78 3.98
N VAL A 406 -27.03 1.59 4.14
CA VAL A 406 -26.24 0.63 3.35
C VAL A 406 -26.30 -0.73 4.02
N THR A 407 -26.60 -1.76 3.25
CA THR A 407 -26.45 -3.18 3.62
C THR A 407 -25.29 -3.77 2.83
N ALA A 408 -24.29 -4.28 3.52
CA ALA A 408 -23.17 -5.02 2.95
C ALA A 408 -23.25 -6.49 3.35
N THR A 409 -22.98 -7.39 2.42
CA THR A 409 -22.74 -8.82 2.69
C THR A 409 -21.38 -9.23 2.18
N ASN A 410 -20.79 -10.25 2.81
CA ASN A 410 -19.48 -10.77 2.44
C ASN A 410 -19.34 -11.07 0.94
N ALA A 411 -18.12 -10.88 0.43
CA ALA A 411 -17.71 -11.48 -0.84
C ALA A 411 -17.54 -13.01 -0.66
N SER A 412 -17.40 -13.73 -1.78
CA SER A 412 -17.22 -15.19 -1.77
C SER A 412 -15.96 -15.66 -1.03
N TRP A 413 -14.96 -14.80 -0.89
CA TRP A 413 -13.65 -15.13 -0.32
C TRP A 413 -13.43 -14.66 1.13
N ASN A 414 -14.29 -13.78 1.67
CA ASN A 414 -14.16 -13.26 3.05
C ASN A 414 -15.38 -13.50 3.95
N GLY A 415 -16.27 -14.42 3.57
CA GLY A 415 -17.40 -14.82 4.43
C GLY A 415 -16.98 -15.63 5.66
N ALA A 416 -15.99 -16.51 5.49
CA ALA A 416 -15.49 -17.36 6.56
C ALA A 416 -14.72 -16.54 7.60
N LEU A 417 -15.18 -16.56 8.85
CA LEU A 417 -14.54 -15.87 9.98
C LEU A 417 -14.43 -16.83 11.17
N PRO A 418 -13.22 -17.33 11.54
CA PRO A 418 -13.05 -18.11 12.76
C PRO A 418 -13.40 -17.28 14.00
N ALA A 419 -13.60 -17.93 15.15
CA ALA A 419 -13.83 -17.23 16.42
C ALA A 419 -12.68 -16.23 16.70
N GLY A 420 -13.01 -14.97 16.99
CA GLY A 420 -12.04 -13.88 17.13
C GLY A 420 -11.58 -13.23 15.83
N GLY A 421 -11.77 -13.90 14.68
CA GLY A 421 -11.32 -13.50 13.34
C GLY A 421 -12.01 -12.25 12.80
N THR A 422 -11.32 -11.55 11.89
CA THR A 422 -11.68 -10.20 11.41
C THR A 422 -11.51 -10.09 9.90
N THR A 423 -12.32 -9.23 9.27
CA THR A 423 -12.24 -8.83 7.86
C THR A 423 -12.65 -7.36 7.74
N SER A 424 -12.46 -6.74 6.57
CA SER A 424 -12.98 -5.40 6.29
C SER A 424 -13.50 -5.24 4.87
N TRP A 425 -14.39 -4.25 4.70
CA TRP A 425 -14.92 -3.83 3.42
C TRP A 425 -14.93 -2.31 3.31
N GLY A 426 -14.52 -1.80 2.14
CA GLY A 426 -14.38 -0.37 1.89
C GLY A 426 -15.52 0.18 1.04
N LEU A 427 -15.76 1.48 1.17
CA LEU A 427 -16.76 2.21 0.42
C LEU A 427 -16.33 3.65 0.11
N VAL A 428 -16.70 4.13 -1.09
CA VAL A 428 -16.67 5.56 -1.44
C VAL A 428 -18.08 6.11 -1.37
N VAL A 429 -18.22 7.28 -0.77
CA VAL A 429 -19.48 7.93 -0.44
C VAL A 429 -19.45 9.38 -0.92
N SER A 430 -20.50 9.83 -1.61
CA SER A 430 -20.68 11.25 -1.94
C SER A 430 -21.58 11.94 -0.91
N GLY A 431 -21.27 13.18 -0.56
CA GLY A 431 -21.90 13.94 0.53
C GLY A 431 -20.91 14.25 1.65
N ASP A 432 -21.40 14.92 2.70
CA ASP A 432 -20.55 15.36 3.82
C ASP A 432 -19.95 14.19 4.60
N ASN A 433 -18.70 14.34 5.02
CA ASN A 433 -18.05 13.38 5.90
C ASN A 433 -18.61 13.49 7.32
N GLN A 434 -19.52 12.58 7.66
CA GLN A 434 -20.11 12.43 8.99
C GLN A 434 -20.14 10.94 9.36
N PRO A 435 -19.88 10.58 10.64
CA PRO A 435 -19.96 9.19 11.09
C PRO A 435 -21.39 8.64 10.93
N PRO A 436 -21.55 7.33 10.77
CA PRO A 436 -22.87 6.72 10.65
C PRO A 436 -23.66 6.83 11.97
N THR A 437 -24.98 6.97 11.84
CA THR A 437 -25.94 7.00 12.96
C THR A 437 -26.22 5.61 13.53
N GLU A 438 -25.97 4.57 12.75
CA GLU A 438 -26.01 3.17 13.18
C GLU A 438 -24.92 2.39 12.45
N LEU A 439 -24.23 1.52 13.17
CA LEU A 439 -23.29 0.54 12.62
C LEU A 439 -23.53 -0.80 13.31
N SER A 440 -23.89 -1.83 12.55
CA SER A 440 -24.14 -3.16 13.11
C SER A 440 -23.61 -4.26 12.20
N CYS A 441 -23.49 -5.48 12.75
CA CYS A 441 -23.23 -6.67 11.96
C CYS A 441 -23.85 -7.94 12.54
N THR A 442 -23.98 -8.96 11.70
CA THR A 442 -24.45 -10.31 12.04
C THR A 442 -23.62 -11.35 11.30
N LEU A 443 -23.44 -12.51 11.92
CA LEU A 443 -22.76 -13.69 11.36
C LEU A 443 -23.78 -14.72 10.84
N ARG A 444 -23.31 -15.68 10.04
CA ARG A 444 -24.06 -16.87 9.59
C ARG A 444 -23.19 -18.11 9.58
#